data_AF-A0A523AUT4-F1
#
_entry.id   AF-A0A523AUT4-F1
#
_cell.length_a   1.000
_cell.length_b   1.000
_cell.length_c   1.000
_cell.angle_alpha   90.00
_cell.angle_beta   90.00
_cell.angle_gamma   90.00
#
_symmetry.space_group_name_H-M   'P 1'
#
loop_
_entity.id
_entity.type
_entity.pdbx_description
1 polymer ?
#
loop_
_entity_poly.entity_id
_entity_poly.type
_entity_poly.pdbx_seq_one_letter_code
_entity_poly.pdbx_strand_id
1 'polypeptide(L)'
;MFADIPVDVGVVYEGERIRKGEMHAELGGPDVPHKFELLRVRPLEQVEDGKVTVVGPDFKDMPEGTKTPFAILVEVGGKDLEEEMEGVFERRIHYFTNWVEGFMHLNQRNTIWCRVSKKTVQKGFTLKHLGAVIIRLYHSECPIIEKVQVTFYTDPAEVARLYPEALRVYEARDARARGLKDEEVDVFYGCTLCQSFAPTHVCVITPQRYANCGAISWFDGRAASKIDPKGPIYEVKIGKVIDPFKGEWEGANESVKAKSLGAVQRVQLYT
;
A
#
# COMPACT_ATOMS: atom_id res chain seq x y z
N MET A 1 3.53 1.49 -22.39
CA MET A 1 4.05 1.75 -21.03
C MET A 1 5.03 0.68 -20.53
N PHE A 2 4.78 -0.61 -20.78
CA PHE A 2 5.56 -1.73 -20.20
C PHE A 2 6.12 -2.71 -21.24
N ALA A 3 6.39 -2.27 -22.47
CA ALA A 3 6.80 -3.16 -23.57
C ALA A 3 8.15 -3.88 -23.33
N ASP A 4 8.98 -3.34 -22.45
CA ASP A 4 10.28 -3.86 -22.01
C ASP A 4 10.19 -4.74 -20.75
N ILE A 5 8.99 -4.93 -20.19
CA ILE A 5 8.77 -5.83 -19.06
C ILE A 5 8.46 -7.24 -19.61
N PRO A 6 9.12 -8.30 -19.14
CA PRO A 6 8.99 -9.65 -19.71
C PRO A 6 7.67 -10.36 -19.37
N VAL A 7 6.79 -9.70 -18.61
CA VAL A 7 5.49 -10.19 -18.19
C VAL A 7 4.45 -9.09 -18.36
N ASP A 8 3.19 -9.48 -18.40
CA ASP A 8 2.11 -8.52 -18.53
C ASP A 8 1.97 -7.67 -17.25
N VAL A 9 1.56 -6.42 -17.44
CA VAL A 9 1.28 -5.47 -16.34
C VAL A 9 -0.09 -4.85 -16.56
N GLY A 10 -0.98 -5.01 -15.60
CA GLY A 10 -2.33 -4.44 -15.63
C GLY A 10 -3.20 -4.84 -14.44
N VAL A 11 -4.29 -4.09 -14.24
CA VAL A 11 -5.25 -4.29 -13.14
C VAL A 11 -5.87 -5.69 -13.10
N VAL A 12 -5.90 -6.40 -14.23
CA VAL A 12 -6.46 -7.76 -14.32
C VAL A 12 -5.70 -8.78 -13.45
N TYR A 13 -4.43 -8.51 -13.12
CA TYR A 13 -3.60 -9.38 -12.30
C TYR A 13 -3.73 -9.09 -10.80
N GLU A 14 -4.42 -8.02 -10.38
CA GLU A 14 -4.48 -7.57 -8.99
C GLU A 14 -4.96 -8.65 -8.01
N GLY A 15 -5.88 -9.50 -8.46
CA GLY A 15 -6.45 -10.60 -7.68
C GLY A 15 -5.65 -11.90 -7.73
N GLU A 16 -4.51 -11.94 -8.43
CA GLU A 16 -3.72 -13.16 -8.59
C GLU A 16 -3.21 -13.68 -7.23
N ARG A 17 -3.22 -15.01 -7.09
CA ARG A 17 -2.76 -15.71 -5.90
C ARG A 17 -1.80 -16.80 -6.29
N ILE A 18 -0.58 -16.72 -5.77
CA ILE A 18 0.49 -17.68 -6.06
C ILE A 18 0.55 -18.69 -4.92
N ARG A 19 0.20 -19.95 -5.21
CA ARG A 19 0.26 -21.03 -4.21
C ARG A 19 1.70 -21.47 -3.97
N LYS A 20 1.93 -22.18 -2.87
CA LYS A 20 3.26 -22.68 -2.48
C LYS A 20 3.93 -23.53 -3.58
N GLY A 21 3.15 -24.32 -4.33
CA GLY A 21 3.69 -25.14 -5.42
C GLY A 21 4.11 -24.34 -6.66
N GLU A 22 3.59 -23.13 -6.82
CA GLU A 22 3.78 -22.26 -8.00
C GLU A 22 4.85 -21.18 -7.77
N MET A 23 5.18 -20.90 -6.50
CA MET A 23 6.14 -19.86 -6.15
C MET A 23 7.57 -20.29 -6.47
N HIS A 24 8.35 -19.36 -7.02
CA HIS A 24 9.80 -19.47 -7.11
C HIS A 24 10.45 -18.98 -5.81
N ALA A 25 10.00 -17.86 -5.27
CA ALA A 25 10.46 -17.35 -3.99
C ALA A 25 9.29 -16.74 -3.21
N GLU A 26 9.36 -16.87 -1.89
CA GLU A 26 8.53 -16.15 -0.93
C GLU A 26 9.38 -15.05 -0.27
N LEU A 27 8.89 -13.83 -0.31
CA LEU A 27 9.59 -12.63 0.15
C LEU A 27 8.85 -12.06 1.36
N GLY A 28 9.52 -12.01 2.51
CA GLY A 28 8.85 -11.73 3.77
C GLY A 28 7.90 -12.85 4.17
N GLY A 29 6.66 -12.52 4.55
CA GLY A 29 5.68 -13.50 5.05
C GLY A 29 5.86 -13.86 6.53
N PRO A 30 4.97 -14.73 7.06
CA PRO A 30 4.87 -14.99 8.49
C PRO A 30 6.15 -15.53 9.14
N ASP A 31 6.90 -16.37 8.41
CA ASP A 31 8.08 -17.06 8.94
C ASP A 31 9.38 -16.25 8.83
N VAL A 32 9.31 -15.06 8.23
CA VAL A 32 10.47 -14.18 8.03
C VAL A 32 10.40 -13.02 9.02
N PRO A 33 11.36 -12.88 9.95
CA PRO A 33 11.27 -11.90 11.03
C PRO A 33 11.45 -10.46 10.55
N HIS A 34 12.41 -10.20 9.66
CA HIS A 34 12.70 -8.87 9.14
C HIS A 34 12.21 -8.74 7.72
N LYS A 35 11.24 -7.85 7.53
CA LYS A 35 10.61 -7.55 6.24
C LYS A 35 9.89 -6.22 6.34
N PHE A 36 9.91 -5.39 5.31
CA PHE A 36 9.14 -4.15 5.33
C PHE A 36 8.94 -3.51 3.96
N GLU A 37 7.90 -2.71 3.79
CA GLU A 37 7.82 -1.73 2.71
C GLU A 37 7.75 -0.32 3.30
N LEU A 38 8.52 0.61 2.76
CA LEU A 38 8.58 1.97 3.27
C LEU A 38 8.65 2.94 2.11
N LEU A 39 7.76 3.93 2.09
CA LEU A 39 7.88 5.09 1.24
C LEU A 39 8.37 6.28 2.05
N ARG A 40 9.35 7.01 1.50
CA ARG A 40 9.90 8.24 2.09
C ARG A 40 9.79 9.40 1.13
N VAL A 41 9.29 10.53 1.61
CA VAL A 41 9.38 11.81 0.90
C VAL A 41 10.78 12.38 1.13
N ARG A 42 11.42 12.80 0.05
CA ARG A 42 12.79 13.33 0.04
C ARG A 42 12.87 14.62 -0.78
N PRO A 43 13.81 15.52 -0.45
CA PRO A 43 14.15 16.63 -1.34
C PRO A 43 14.51 16.14 -2.74
N LEU A 44 14.14 16.92 -3.77
CA LEU A 44 14.31 16.54 -5.19
C LEU A 44 15.77 16.21 -5.56
N GLU A 45 16.74 16.81 -4.90
CA GLU A 45 18.17 16.59 -5.10
C GLU A 45 18.66 15.26 -4.51
N GLN A 46 17.91 14.65 -3.60
CA GLN A 46 18.24 13.36 -2.99
C GLN A 46 17.60 12.18 -3.74
N VAL A 47 16.72 12.45 -4.69
CA VAL A 47 16.05 11.44 -5.52
C VAL A 47 16.59 11.48 -6.95
N GLU A 48 17.19 10.37 -7.36
CA GLU A 48 17.61 10.11 -8.74
C GLU A 48 16.46 9.42 -9.48
N ASP A 49 15.69 10.20 -10.24
CA ASP A 49 14.50 9.69 -10.91
C ASP A 49 14.80 8.50 -11.85
N GLY A 50 13.97 7.46 -11.77
CA GLY A 50 14.13 6.25 -12.57
C GLY A 50 15.12 5.23 -12.00
N LYS A 51 15.83 5.54 -10.91
CA LYS A 51 16.83 4.65 -10.35
C LYS A 51 16.19 3.43 -9.67
N VAL A 52 16.70 2.25 -10.03
CA VAL A 52 16.37 0.99 -9.35
C VAL A 52 17.64 0.33 -8.85
N THR A 53 17.72 0.10 -7.54
CA THR A 53 18.84 -0.57 -6.87
C THR A 53 18.37 -1.89 -6.26
N VAL A 54 19.21 -2.93 -6.36
CA VAL A 54 18.98 -4.24 -5.73
C VAL A 54 20.19 -4.57 -4.87
N VAL A 55 19.96 -4.75 -3.57
CA VAL A 55 20.97 -5.08 -2.57
C VAL A 55 20.72 -6.49 -2.04
N GLY A 56 21.51 -7.44 -2.55
CA GLY A 56 21.31 -8.88 -2.31
C GLY A 56 20.98 -9.65 -3.59
N PRO A 57 20.59 -10.93 -3.49
CA PRO A 57 20.25 -11.76 -4.65
C PRO A 57 18.98 -11.27 -5.36
N ASP A 58 18.99 -11.31 -6.69
CA ASP A 58 17.79 -11.14 -7.52
C ASP A 58 17.08 -12.49 -7.68
N PHE A 59 15.88 -12.52 -8.27
CA PHE A 59 15.04 -13.73 -8.33
C PHE A 59 15.73 -14.94 -8.94
N LYS A 60 16.46 -14.75 -10.05
CA LYS A 60 17.17 -15.84 -10.73
C LYS A 60 18.28 -16.49 -9.88
N ASP A 61 18.80 -15.74 -8.90
CA ASP A 61 19.91 -16.16 -8.04
C ASP A 61 19.39 -16.77 -6.72
N MET A 62 18.06 -16.78 -6.52
CA MET A 62 17.40 -17.41 -5.40
C MET A 62 17.10 -18.89 -5.72
N PRO A 63 17.39 -19.83 -4.80
CA PRO A 63 16.92 -21.21 -4.95
C PRO A 63 15.39 -21.27 -5.00
N GLU A 64 14.85 -22.11 -5.87
CA GLU A 64 13.39 -22.30 -5.98
C GLU A 64 12.79 -22.79 -4.64
N GLY A 65 11.67 -22.17 -4.24
CA GLY A 65 10.97 -22.45 -3.00
C GLY A 65 11.56 -21.76 -1.77
N THR A 66 12.57 -20.89 -1.94
CA THR A 66 13.19 -20.19 -0.81
C THR A 66 12.24 -19.19 -0.13
N LYS A 67 12.57 -18.87 1.12
CA LYS A 67 11.99 -17.77 1.90
C LYS A 67 13.08 -16.75 2.18
N THR A 68 12.86 -15.50 1.79
CA THR A 68 13.90 -14.47 1.78
C THR A 68 13.43 -13.23 2.56
N PRO A 69 14.25 -12.69 3.49
CA PRO A 69 14.08 -11.34 4.03
C PRO A 69 13.93 -10.33 2.91
N PHE A 70 12.98 -9.43 3.03
CA PHE A 70 12.65 -8.55 1.93
C PHE A 70 12.28 -7.16 2.41
N ALA A 71 12.90 -6.15 1.81
CA ALA A 71 12.45 -4.80 1.96
C ALA A 71 12.29 -4.05 0.64
N ILE A 72 11.24 -3.24 0.56
CA ILE A 72 11.01 -2.29 -0.52
C ILE A 72 11.15 -0.89 0.08
N LEU A 73 12.15 -0.14 -0.36
CA LEU A 73 12.27 1.28 -0.06
C LEU A 73 11.94 2.08 -1.32
N VAL A 74 10.89 2.89 -1.27
CA VAL A 74 10.53 3.83 -2.32
C VAL A 74 10.83 5.23 -1.82
N GLU A 75 11.61 6.01 -2.56
CA GLU A 75 11.87 7.40 -2.24
C GLU A 75 11.29 8.28 -3.34
N VAL A 76 10.48 9.26 -2.93
CA VAL A 76 9.72 10.13 -3.83
C VAL A 76 10.08 11.59 -3.58
N GLY A 77 10.13 12.39 -4.63
CA GLY A 77 10.36 13.83 -4.56
C GLY A 77 9.35 14.58 -5.42
N GLY A 78 8.91 15.74 -4.95
CA GLY A 78 7.94 16.60 -5.61
C GLY A 78 7.73 17.87 -4.79
N LYS A 79 7.42 18.99 -5.43
CA LYS A 79 7.33 20.30 -4.74
C LYS A 79 6.23 20.38 -3.69
N ASP A 80 5.12 19.69 -3.96
CA ASP A 80 3.92 19.71 -3.12
C ASP A 80 3.82 18.44 -2.23
N LEU A 81 4.89 17.62 -2.16
CA LEU A 81 4.92 16.44 -1.31
C LEU A 81 5.28 16.79 0.13
N GLU A 82 4.49 16.28 1.05
CA GLU A 82 4.71 16.39 2.49
C GLU A 82 4.92 15.01 3.12
N GLU A 83 5.72 14.92 4.19
CA GLU A 83 5.94 13.66 4.92
C GLU A 83 4.63 13.04 5.44
N GLU A 84 3.58 13.84 5.66
CA GLU A 84 2.25 13.35 6.05
C GLU A 84 1.57 12.50 4.98
N MET A 85 1.97 12.66 3.71
CA MET A 85 1.41 11.92 2.58
C MET A 85 2.10 10.57 2.36
N GLU A 86 3.19 10.27 3.10
CA GLU A 86 3.97 9.05 2.89
C GLU A 86 3.10 7.79 2.99
N GLY A 87 2.19 7.71 3.97
CA GLY A 87 1.31 6.55 4.16
C GLY A 87 0.33 6.33 2.99
N VAL A 88 -0.20 7.41 2.43
CA VAL A 88 -1.09 7.38 1.25
C VAL A 88 -0.37 6.76 0.06
N PHE A 89 0.84 7.24 -0.25
CA PHE A 89 1.59 6.74 -1.39
C PHE A 89 2.19 5.36 -1.11
N GLU A 90 2.65 5.07 0.11
CA GLU A 90 3.15 3.73 0.50
C GLU A 90 2.11 2.65 0.21
N ARG A 91 0.82 2.92 0.45
CA ARG A 91 -0.24 1.96 0.15
C ARG A 91 -0.35 1.61 -1.34
N ARG A 92 0.13 2.48 -2.25
CA ARG A 92 0.13 2.20 -3.69
C ARG A 92 1.11 1.10 -4.08
N ILE A 93 2.15 0.83 -3.28
CA ILE A 93 3.08 -0.30 -3.49
C ILE A 93 2.30 -1.61 -3.61
N HIS A 94 1.29 -1.81 -2.76
CA HIS A 94 0.42 -2.98 -2.82
C HIS A 94 -0.25 -3.15 -4.18
N TYR A 95 -0.85 -2.11 -4.74
CA TYR A 95 -1.56 -2.19 -6.02
C TYR A 95 -0.56 -2.35 -7.18
N PHE A 96 0.47 -1.51 -7.20
CA PHE A 96 1.43 -1.49 -8.31
C PHE A 96 2.20 -2.78 -8.47
N THR A 97 2.51 -3.45 -7.35
CA THR A 97 3.18 -4.76 -7.39
C THR A 97 2.22 -5.88 -7.77
N ASN A 98 0.95 -5.86 -7.33
CA ASN A 98 -0.05 -6.86 -7.74
C ASN A 98 -0.58 -6.68 -9.17
N TRP A 99 -0.29 -5.57 -9.84
CA TRP A 99 -0.61 -5.42 -11.26
C TRP A 99 0.38 -6.16 -12.17
N VAL A 100 1.45 -6.75 -11.64
CA VAL A 100 2.43 -7.52 -12.40
C VAL A 100 2.04 -9.01 -12.43
N GLU A 101 1.90 -9.60 -13.63
CA GLU A 101 1.60 -11.03 -13.79
C GLU A 101 2.61 -11.91 -13.02
N GLY A 102 2.08 -12.71 -12.11
CA GLY A 102 2.83 -13.65 -11.28
C GLY A 102 3.74 -13.00 -10.25
N PHE A 103 3.43 -11.78 -9.81
CA PHE A 103 3.89 -11.22 -8.54
C PHE A 103 2.69 -10.96 -7.63
N MET A 104 2.74 -11.49 -6.41
CA MET A 104 1.69 -11.35 -5.40
C MET A 104 2.26 -10.54 -4.24
N HIS A 105 1.53 -9.55 -3.75
CA HIS A 105 1.85 -8.76 -2.56
C HIS A 105 0.64 -8.68 -1.61
N LEU A 106 0.85 -8.99 -0.34
CA LEU A 106 -0.17 -8.93 0.70
C LEU A 106 0.29 -8.09 1.88
N ASN A 107 -0.69 -7.63 2.67
CA ASN A 107 -0.51 -6.81 3.87
C ASN A 107 0.12 -5.44 3.56
N GLN A 108 0.95 -4.95 4.50
CA GLN A 108 1.51 -3.61 4.52
C GLN A 108 2.67 -3.47 5.52
N ARG A 109 3.47 -2.41 5.42
CA ARG A 109 4.55 -2.04 6.36
C ARG A 109 5.48 -3.22 6.66
N ASN A 110 5.71 -3.55 7.94
CA ASN A 110 6.56 -4.65 8.38
C ASN A 110 5.90 -6.04 8.37
N THR A 111 4.68 -6.14 7.82
CA THR A 111 3.91 -7.39 7.75
C THR A 111 3.74 -7.90 6.34
N ILE A 112 4.41 -7.28 5.36
CA ILE A 112 4.33 -7.65 3.94
C ILE A 112 4.58 -9.13 3.71
N TRP A 113 3.87 -9.66 2.73
CA TRP A 113 4.06 -11.04 2.28
C TRP A 113 3.93 -11.10 0.78
N CYS A 114 5.05 -11.36 0.12
CA CYS A 114 5.10 -11.39 -1.34
C CYS A 114 5.52 -12.76 -1.85
N ARG A 115 5.11 -13.06 -3.09
CA ARG A 115 5.59 -14.22 -3.84
C ARG A 115 5.82 -13.82 -5.29
N VAL A 116 6.80 -14.47 -5.92
CA VAL A 116 7.00 -14.42 -7.37
C VAL A 116 6.86 -15.84 -7.92
N SER A 117 6.16 -16.00 -9.04
CA SER A 117 5.88 -17.32 -9.63
C SER A 117 7.08 -17.88 -10.39
N LYS A 118 7.18 -19.21 -10.49
CA LYS A 118 8.19 -19.90 -11.33
C LYS A 118 8.11 -19.46 -12.79
N LYS A 119 6.88 -19.34 -13.33
CA LYS A 119 6.62 -18.89 -14.70
C LYS A 119 7.17 -17.48 -14.95
N THR A 120 6.95 -16.56 -14.01
CA THR A 120 7.41 -15.17 -14.09
C THR A 120 8.93 -15.08 -14.08
N VAL A 121 9.61 -15.84 -13.20
CA VAL A 121 11.08 -15.90 -13.18
C VAL A 121 11.64 -16.53 -14.46
N GLN A 122 11.03 -17.61 -14.97
CA GLN A 122 11.43 -18.26 -16.23
C GLN A 122 11.32 -17.33 -17.46
N LYS A 123 10.35 -16.40 -17.46
CA LYS A 123 10.23 -15.35 -18.49
C LYS A 123 11.33 -14.28 -18.39
N GLY A 124 12.17 -14.30 -17.35
CA GLY A 124 13.26 -13.35 -17.16
C GLY A 124 12.90 -12.12 -16.31
N PHE A 125 11.78 -12.16 -15.59
CA PHE A 125 11.41 -11.07 -14.67
C PHE A 125 12.40 -10.96 -13.50
N THR A 126 12.68 -9.73 -13.07
CA THR A 126 13.68 -9.42 -12.04
C THR A 126 13.17 -8.31 -11.13
N LEU A 127 13.83 -8.10 -9.99
CA LEU A 127 13.54 -6.96 -9.11
C LEU A 127 13.74 -5.61 -9.83
N LYS A 128 14.68 -5.53 -10.78
CA LYS A 128 14.85 -4.31 -11.60
C LYS A 128 13.60 -4.00 -12.44
N HIS A 129 12.99 -5.02 -13.04
CA HIS A 129 11.73 -4.86 -13.77
C HIS A 129 10.59 -4.42 -12.82
N LEU A 130 10.49 -5.03 -11.63
CA LEU A 130 9.50 -4.63 -10.63
C LEU A 130 9.65 -3.16 -10.23
N GLY A 131 10.88 -2.70 -9.95
CA GLY A 131 11.15 -1.30 -9.63
C GLY A 131 10.78 -0.35 -10.77
N ALA A 132 11.09 -0.72 -12.01
CA ALA A 132 10.70 0.06 -13.18
C ALA A 132 9.17 0.18 -13.32
N VAL A 133 8.43 -0.90 -13.05
CA VAL A 133 6.96 -0.87 -13.03
C VAL A 133 6.45 0.07 -11.92
N ILE A 134 6.95 -0.08 -10.70
CA ILE A 134 6.56 0.77 -9.55
C ILE A 134 6.78 2.26 -9.88
N ILE A 135 7.96 2.63 -10.39
CA ILE A 135 8.30 4.01 -10.76
C ILE A 135 7.33 4.56 -11.80
N ARG A 136 7.11 3.81 -12.88
CA ARG A 136 6.22 4.22 -13.98
C ARG A 136 4.77 4.39 -13.51
N LEU A 137 4.32 3.52 -12.61
CA LEU A 137 2.98 3.61 -12.04
C LEU A 137 2.84 4.78 -11.07
N TYR A 138 3.86 5.10 -10.26
CA TYR A 138 3.83 6.33 -9.47
C TYR A 138 3.73 7.57 -10.35
N HIS A 139 4.55 7.68 -11.41
CA HIS A 139 4.48 8.80 -12.35
C HIS A 139 3.10 8.94 -13.02
N SER A 140 2.47 7.82 -13.38
CA SER A 140 1.16 7.83 -14.05
C SER A 140 0.00 8.13 -13.11
N GLU A 141 0.02 7.53 -11.92
CA GLU A 141 -1.13 7.50 -11.01
C GLU A 141 -1.04 8.55 -9.91
N CYS A 142 0.13 9.16 -9.71
CA CYS A 142 0.37 10.14 -8.66
C CYS A 142 1.09 11.37 -9.24
N PRO A 143 0.39 12.24 -10.02
CA PRO A 143 1.01 13.35 -10.76
C PRO A 143 1.78 14.37 -9.92
N ILE A 144 1.54 14.40 -8.61
CA ILE A 144 2.24 15.24 -7.62
C ILE A 144 3.68 14.75 -7.34
N ILE A 145 4.00 13.50 -7.70
CA ILE A 145 5.34 12.92 -7.57
C ILE A 145 6.13 13.21 -8.84
N GLU A 146 7.21 13.98 -8.72
CA GLU A 146 8.07 14.40 -9.83
C GLU A 146 9.28 13.47 -10.04
N LYS A 147 9.75 12.82 -8.98
CA LYS A 147 10.88 11.88 -9.02
C LYS A 147 10.63 10.67 -8.16
N VAL A 148 11.03 9.51 -8.64
CA VAL A 148 10.94 8.24 -7.90
C VAL A 148 12.22 7.42 -8.06
N GLN A 149 12.73 6.90 -6.96
CA GLN A 149 13.69 5.80 -6.97
C GLN A 149 13.22 4.65 -6.07
N VAL A 150 13.64 3.44 -6.42
CA VAL A 150 13.29 2.23 -5.67
C VAL A 150 14.56 1.47 -5.33
N THR A 151 14.67 1.04 -4.06
CA THR A 151 15.69 0.11 -3.61
C THR A 151 15.04 -1.14 -3.03
N PHE A 152 15.43 -2.29 -3.55
CA PHE A 152 15.07 -3.58 -3.00
C PHE A 152 16.21 -4.14 -2.17
N TYR A 153 15.89 -4.65 -0.99
CA TYR A 153 16.84 -5.36 -0.14
C TYR A 153 16.38 -6.81 0.00
N THR A 154 17.24 -7.73 -0.43
CA THR A 154 17.08 -9.17 -0.28
C THR A 154 18.25 -9.79 0.50
N ASP A 155 19.28 -9.00 0.78
CA ASP A 155 20.34 -9.35 1.72
C ASP A 155 19.79 -9.35 3.17
N PRO A 156 19.89 -10.48 3.91
CA PRO A 156 19.35 -10.58 5.27
C PRO A 156 19.94 -9.58 6.26
N ALA A 157 21.23 -9.23 6.14
CA ALA A 157 21.89 -8.32 7.07
C ALA A 157 21.42 -6.89 6.84
N GLU A 158 21.27 -6.47 5.58
CA GLU A 158 20.79 -5.13 5.25
C GLU A 158 19.31 -4.94 5.61
N VAL A 159 18.46 -5.95 5.37
CA VAL A 159 17.06 -5.89 5.80
C VAL A 159 16.97 -5.78 7.33
N ALA A 160 17.74 -6.57 8.07
CA ALA A 160 17.78 -6.52 9.53
C ALA A 160 18.31 -5.17 10.06
N ARG A 161 19.30 -4.58 9.39
CA ARG A 161 19.90 -3.28 9.75
C ARG A 161 18.91 -2.13 9.61
N LEU A 162 18.10 -2.13 8.55
CA LEU A 162 17.14 -1.06 8.25
C LEU A 162 15.80 -1.23 9.00
N TYR A 163 15.46 -2.46 9.39
CA TYR A 163 14.18 -2.77 10.01
C TYR A 163 13.82 -1.88 11.23
N PRO A 164 14.73 -1.61 12.20
CA PRO A 164 14.43 -0.72 13.32
C PRO A 164 14.12 0.72 12.92
N GLU A 165 14.64 1.20 11.79
CA GLU A 165 14.31 2.53 11.26
C GLU A 165 12.90 2.54 10.69
N ALA A 166 12.53 1.54 9.89
CA ALA A 166 11.18 1.41 9.36
C ALA A 166 10.13 1.39 10.49
N LEU A 167 10.38 0.60 11.55
CA LEU A 167 9.49 0.57 12.73
C LEU A 167 9.34 1.93 13.41
N ARG A 168 10.44 2.70 13.54
CA ARG A 168 10.38 4.05 14.12
C ARG A 168 9.55 5.01 13.27
N VAL A 169 9.64 4.91 11.95
CA VAL A 169 8.82 5.73 11.04
C VAL A 169 7.34 5.37 11.19
N TYR A 170 7.00 4.07 11.22
CA TYR A 170 5.60 3.65 11.42
C TYR A 170 5.05 4.12 12.76
N GLU A 171 5.82 3.96 13.85
CA GLU A 171 5.41 4.42 15.18
C GLU A 171 5.20 5.94 15.21
N ALA A 172 6.03 6.72 14.51
CA ALA A 172 5.84 8.18 14.40
C ALA A 172 4.59 8.56 13.59
N ARG A 173 4.21 7.75 12.59
CA ARG A 173 2.93 7.92 11.87
C ARG A 173 1.74 7.57 12.77
N ASP A 174 1.82 6.46 13.48
CA ASP A 174 0.73 5.98 14.35
C ASP A 174 0.55 6.86 15.59
N ALA A 175 1.64 7.41 16.15
CA ALA A 175 1.59 8.32 17.29
C ALA A 175 0.75 9.58 17.00
N ARG A 176 0.73 10.06 15.75
CA ARG A 176 -0.13 11.17 15.34
C ARG A 176 -1.61 10.81 15.42
N ALA A 177 -1.96 9.55 15.10
CA ALA A 177 -3.33 9.04 15.16
C ALA A 177 -3.85 8.82 16.59
N ARG A 178 -2.99 8.38 17.53
CA ARG A 178 -3.42 7.95 18.89
C ARG A 178 -4.05 9.04 19.76
N GLY A 179 -3.82 10.31 19.47
CA GLY A 179 -4.32 11.42 20.28
C GLY A 179 -5.72 11.91 19.91
N LEU A 180 -6.27 11.48 18.78
CA LEU A 180 -7.49 12.03 18.19
C LEU A 180 -8.66 11.06 18.38
N LYS A 181 -9.75 11.54 18.98
CA LYS A 181 -10.97 10.77 19.18
C LYS A 181 -11.98 11.03 18.06
N ASP A 182 -12.89 10.08 17.88
CA ASP A 182 -13.97 10.20 16.91
C ASP A 182 -14.91 11.37 17.21
N GLU A 183 -15.07 11.75 18.48
CA GLU A 183 -15.90 12.91 18.88
C GLU A 183 -15.22 14.27 18.66
N GLU A 184 -13.91 14.27 18.39
CA GLU A 184 -13.09 15.48 18.21
C GLU A 184 -12.96 15.90 16.74
N VAL A 185 -13.56 15.13 15.83
CA VAL A 185 -13.55 15.40 14.39
C VAL A 185 -14.95 15.64 13.86
N ASP A 186 -15.05 16.43 12.79
CA ASP A 186 -16.29 16.76 12.08
C ASP A 186 -16.49 15.90 10.81
N VAL A 187 -15.46 15.15 10.43
CA VAL A 187 -15.42 14.36 9.20
C VAL A 187 -14.78 12.99 9.44
N PHE A 188 -15.35 11.97 8.81
CA PHE A 188 -14.73 10.66 8.62
C PHE A 188 -14.29 10.49 7.17
N TYR A 189 -13.59 9.41 6.85
CA TYR A 189 -13.20 9.12 5.47
C TYR A 189 -13.76 7.78 5.02
N GLY A 190 -14.26 7.75 3.79
CA GLY A 190 -14.63 6.53 3.10
C GLY A 190 -13.50 6.05 2.21
N CYS A 191 -13.38 4.74 2.01
CA CYS A 191 -12.44 4.17 1.05
C CYS A 191 -13.08 3.04 0.24
N THR A 192 -12.95 3.12 -1.09
CA THR A 192 -13.45 2.14 -2.07
C THR A 192 -12.33 1.53 -2.91
N LEU A 193 -11.06 1.66 -2.50
CA LEU A 193 -9.92 1.13 -3.25
C LEU A 193 -10.04 -0.37 -3.55
N CYS A 194 -10.56 -1.17 -2.61
CA CYS A 194 -10.67 -2.62 -2.76
C CYS A 194 -11.89 -3.08 -3.58
N GLN A 195 -12.64 -2.17 -4.22
CA GLN A 195 -13.78 -2.55 -5.07
C GLN A 195 -13.36 -3.25 -6.37
N SER A 196 -12.09 -3.16 -6.76
CA SER A 196 -11.49 -4.01 -7.80
C SER A 196 -11.67 -5.51 -7.50
N PHE A 197 -11.61 -5.90 -6.23
CA PHE A 197 -11.75 -7.28 -5.77
C PHE A 197 -13.11 -7.59 -5.13
N ALA A 198 -13.65 -6.65 -4.35
CA ALA A 198 -14.93 -6.79 -3.66
C ALA A 198 -15.84 -5.60 -4.00
N PRO A 199 -16.63 -5.68 -5.11
CA PRO A 199 -17.31 -4.52 -5.70
C PRO A 199 -18.24 -3.73 -4.78
N THR A 200 -18.78 -4.36 -3.74
CA THR A 200 -19.69 -3.74 -2.78
C THR A 200 -19.01 -3.33 -1.47
N HIS A 201 -17.70 -3.57 -1.33
CA HIS A 201 -16.95 -3.24 -0.12
C HIS A 201 -16.71 -1.73 -0.01
N VAL A 202 -16.91 -1.21 1.20
CA VAL A 202 -16.62 0.18 1.58
C VAL A 202 -16.01 0.17 2.98
N CYS A 203 -14.86 0.82 3.15
CA CYS A 203 -14.33 1.12 4.47
C CYS A 203 -14.88 2.48 4.94
N VAL A 204 -15.20 2.58 6.23
CA VAL A 204 -15.37 3.85 6.96
C VAL A 204 -14.21 3.95 7.93
N ILE A 205 -13.48 5.06 7.85
CA ILE A 205 -12.22 5.33 8.53
C ILE A 205 -12.44 6.49 9.48
N THR A 206 -12.16 6.25 10.76
CA THR A 206 -12.26 7.24 11.83
C THR A 206 -10.91 7.39 12.52
N PRO A 207 -10.70 8.43 13.34
CA PRO A 207 -9.47 8.56 14.12
C PRO A 207 -9.11 7.29 14.91
N GLN A 208 -10.12 6.60 15.45
CA GLN A 208 -9.95 5.40 16.28
C GLN A 208 -10.12 4.09 15.51
N ARG A 209 -10.47 4.12 14.23
CA ARG A 209 -10.63 2.94 13.38
C ARG A 209 -9.99 3.12 12.01
N TYR A 210 -8.84 2.48 11.83
CA TYR A 210 -8.16 2.38 10.53
C TYR A 210 -9.03 1.67 9.49
N ALA A 211 -8.70 1.90 8.21
CA ALA A 211 -9.20 1.04 7.15
C ALA A 211 -8.83 -0.43 7.42
N ASN A 212 -9.66 -1.36 6.96
CA ASN A 212 -9.50 -2.80 7.26
C ASN A 212 -8.15 -3.38 6.81
N CYS A 213 -7.47 -2.75 5.84
CA CYS A 213 -6.13 -3.16 5.42
C CYS A 213 -5.03 -2.84 6.45
N GLY A 214 -5.31 -2.01 7.46
CA GLY A 214 -4.35 -1.53 8.46
C GLY A 214 -3.39 -0.45 7.95
N ALA A 215 -3.49 -0.04 6.69
CA ALA A 215 -2.52 0.86 6.04
C ALA A 215 -3.00 2.30 5.85
N ILE A 216 -4.28 2.58 6.03
CA ILE A 216 -4.87 3.90 5.82
C ILE A 216 -5.51 4.36 7.13
N SER A 217 -4.87 5.34 7.75
CA SER A 217 -5.36 6.06 8.93
C SER A 217 -6.36 7.16 8.54
N TRP A 218 -6.96 7.80 9.54
CA TRP A 218 -7.76 9.01 9.32
C TRP A 218 -6.94 10.16 8.70
N PHE A 219 -5.67 10.30 9.09
CA PHE A 219 -4.78 11.31 8.52
C PHE A 219 -4.43 11.03 7.06
N ASP A 220 -4.24 9.75 6.70
CA ASP A 220 -4.09 9.34 5.30
C ASP A 220 -5.37 9.63 4.51
N GLY A 221 -6.54 9.40 5.11
CA GLY A 221 -7.83 9.77 4.54
C GLY A 221 -7.94 11.26 4.20
N ARG A 222 -7.51 12.11 5.15
CA ARG A 222 -7.44 13.56 5.00
C ARG A 222 -6.47 14.00 3.92
N ALA A 223 -5.29 13.41 3.88
CA ALA A 223 -4.30 13.72 2.85
C ALA A 223 -4.78 13.28 1.46
N ALA A 224 -5.24 12.04 1.33
CA ALA A 224 -5.67 11.47 0.05
C ALA A 224 -6.85 12.22 -0.57
N SER A 225 -7.88 12.57 0.21
CA SER A 225 -9.05 13.31 -0.28
C SER A 225 -8.74 14.74 -0.72
N LYS A 226 -7.67 15.35 -0.19
CA LYS A 226 -7.17 16.65 -0.64
C LYS A 226 -6.37 16.55 -1.94
N ILE A 227 -5.53 15.52 -2.04
CA ILE A 227 -4.66 15.29 -3.21
C ILE A 227 -5.50 14.88 -4.44
N ASP A 228 -6.44 13.96 -4.25
CA ASP A 228 -7.34 13.50 -5.30
C ASP A 228 -8.80 13.50 -4.81
N PRO A 229 -9.50 14.65 -4.90
CA PRO A 229 -10.90 14.77 -4.45
C PRO A 229 -11.90 13.89 -5.20
N LYS A 230 -11.52 13.37 -6.38
CA LYS A 230 -12.34 12.44 -7.18
C LYS A 230 -11.89 10.99 -7.00
N GLY A 231 -10.89 10.77 -6.15
CA GLY A 231 -10.29 9.48 -5.90
C GLY A 231 -11.17 8.53 -5.09
N PRO A 232 -10.65 7.32 -4.84
CA PRO A 232 -11.35 6.27 -4.11
C PRO A 232 -11.41 6.52 -2.59
N ILE A 233 -10.69 7.51 -2.08
CA ILE A 233 -10.72 7.95 -0.69
C ILE A 233 -11.38 9.32 -0.64
N TYR A 234 -12.44 9.46 0.14
CA TYR A 234 -13.31 10.63 0.10
C TYR A 234 -13.83 10.99 1.48
N GLU A 235 -14.20 12.25 1.67
CA GLU A 235 -14.80 12.74 2.92
C GLU A 235 -16.21 12.17 3.12
N VAL A 236 -16.50 11.82 4.38
CA VAL A 236 -17.80 11.39 4.87
C VAL A 236 -18.19 12.35 5.98
N LYS A 237 -19.18 13.21 5.71
CA LYS A 237 -19.80 14.05 6.74
C LYS A 237 -20.43 13.13 7.78
N ILE A 238 -20.19 13.36 9.06
CA ILE A 238 -20.65 12.46 10.13
C ILE A 238 -22.18 12.47 10.26
N GLY A 239 -22.80 13.65 10.18
CA GLY A 239 -24.25 13.80 10.33
C GLY A 239 -24.71 13.52 11.76
N LYS A 240 -25.95 13.04 11.92
CA LYS A 240 -26.50 12.71 13.25
C LYS A 240 -25.87 11.43 13.82
N VAL A 241 -25.53 11.45 15.11
CA VAL A 241 -25.20 10.24 15.88
C VAL A 241 -26.47 9.43 16.12
N ILE A 242 -26.50 8.19 15.63
CA ILE A 242 -27.64 7.26 15.78
C ILE A 242 -27.47 6.42 17.04
N ASP A 243 -26.28 5.82 17.22
CA ASP A 243 -25.93 5.02 18.39
C ASP A 243 -24.45 5.25 18.74
N PRO A 244 -24.14 6.02 19.81
CA PRO A 244 -22.76 6.31 20.17
C PRO A 244 -22.00 5.09 20.72
N PHE A 245 -22.71 4.08 21.26
CA PHE A 245 -22.06 2.89 21.81
C PHE A 245 -21.65 1.93 20.69
N LYS A 246 -22.52 1.71 19.71
CA LYS A 246 -22.22 0.87 18.55
C LYS A 246 -21.40 1.58 17.48
N GLY A 247 -21.21 2.90 17.60
CA GLY A 247 -20.59 3.73 16.58
C GLY A 247 -21.42 3.72 15.30
N GLU A 248 -22.68 4.14 15.38
CA GLU A 248 -23.56 4.30 14.22
C GLU A 248 -23.86 5.78 13.98
N TRP A 249 -23.54 6.24 12.77
CA TRP A 249 -23.76 7.62 12.34
C TRP A 249 -24.52 7.64 11.02
N GLU A 250 -25.40 8.62 10.88
CA GLU A 250 -26.24 8.80 9.69
C GLU A 250 -25.39 8.94 8.42
N GLY A 251 -24.38 9.81 8.43
CA GLY A 251 -23.57 10.03 7.23
C GLY A 251 -22.67 8.85 6.88
N ALA A 252 -22.24 8.05 7.87
CA ALA A 252 -21.58 6.77 7.62
C ALA A 252 -22.52 5.78 6.92
N ASN A 253 -23.78 5.67 7.38
CA ASN A 253 -24.82 4.83 6.76
C ASN A 253 -25.14 5.28 5.32
N GLU A 254 -25.30 6.58 5.09
CA GLU A 254 -25.52 7.15 3.75
C GLU A 254 -24.36 6.85 2.80
N SER A 255 -23.13 7.05 3.28
CA SER A 255 -21.91 6.78 2.53
C SER A 255 -21.82 5.30 2.12
N VAL A 256 -21.92 4.37 3.08
CA VAL A 256 -21.83 2.94 2.75
C VAL A 256 -22.97 2.49 1.84
N LYS A 257 -24.19 3.02 2.00
CA LYS A 257 -25.31 2.71 1.12
C LYS A 257 -25.06 3.16 -0.31
N ALA A 258 -24.63 4.40 -0.49
CA ALA A 258 -24.35 4.93 -1.82
C ALA A 258 -23.19 4.19 -2.49
N LYS A 259 -22.11 3.94 -1.75
CA LYS A 259 -20.84 3.43 -2.30
C LYS A 259 -20.78 1.92 -2.40
N SER A 260 -21.66 1.19 -1.72
CA SER A 260 -21.84 -0.26 -1.86
C SER A 260 -22.90 -0.67 -2.90
N LEU A 261 -23.38 0.28 -3.72
CA LEU A 261 -24.49 0.07 -4.67
C LEU A 261 -25.78 -0.42 -3.98
N GLY A 262 -26.00 0.01 -2.75
CA GLY A 262 -27.15 -0.38 -1.93
C GLY A 262 -27.04 -1.75 -1.27
N ALA A 263 -25.93 -2.47 -1.42
CA ALA A 263 -25.75 -3.78 -0.78
C ALA A 263 -25.68 -3.70 0.75
N VAL A 264 -25.09 -2.62 1.28
CA VAL A 264 -24.96 -2.35 2.72
C VAL A 264 -25.80 -1.13 3.07
N GLN A 265 -26.81 -1.30 3.92
CA GLN A 265 -27.72 -0.19 4.29
C GLN A 265 -27.26 0.61 5.51
N ARG A 266 -26.46 -0.02 6.39
CA ARG A 266 -25.97 0.59 7.63
C ARG A 266 -24.64 -0.04 8.06
N VAL A 267 -23.89 0.67 8.89
CA VAL A 267 -22.63 0.20 9.48
C VAL A 267 -22.56 0.60 10.95
N GLN A 268 -22.16 -0.35 11.80
CA GLN A 268 -21.89 -0.13 13.21
C GLN A 268 -20.39 -0.31 13.42
N LEU A 269 -19.69 0.74 13.85
CA LEU A 269 -18.23 0.72 13.85
C LEU A 269 -17.62 -0.09 15.00
N TYR A 270 -18.40 -0.43 16.02
CA TYR A 270 -17.87 -1.00 17.27
C TYR A 270 -18.55 -2.29 17.73
N THR A 271 -19.24 -3.02 16.83
CA THR A 271 -19.88 -4.32 17.12
C THR A 271 -20.05 -5.20 15.89
#